data_AF-A0A963QBU6-F1
#
_entry.id   AF-A0A963QBU6-F1
#
_cell.length_a   1.000
_cell.length_b   1.000
_cell.length_c   1.000
_cell.angle_alpha   90.00
_cell.angle_beta   90.00
_cell.angle_gamma   90.00
#
_symmetry.space_group_name_H-M   'P 1'
#
loop_
_entity.id
_entity.type
_entity.pdbx_description
1 polymer ?
#
loop_
_entity_poly.entity_id
_entity_poly.type
_entity_poly.pdbx_seq_one_letter_code
_entity_poly.pdbx_strand_id
1 'polypeptide(L)'
;MARSVGCLIEPDRVADVGSQVVGLVERLHVERGDNVKAGQSLITLRGDVERANMGVADTRSRVDAEILAAQASLDLAQQKVRRAESLVAQKFVSQQA
;
A
#
# COMPACT_ATOMS: atom_id res chain seq x y z
N MET A 1 15.02 26.87 63.92
CA MET A 1 15.15 25.50 63.37
C MET A 1 14.81 25.56 61.89
N ALA A 2 15.80 25.47 61.00
CA ALA A 2 15.57 25.52 59.56
C ALA A 2 15.02 24.16 59.09
N ARG A 3 13.80 24.16 58.57
CA ARG A 3 13.16 22.96 58.00
C ARG A 3 13.79 22.73 56.63
N SER A 4 14.52 21.63 56.46
CA SER A 4 15.04 21.22 55.16
C SER A 4 13.87 20.96 54.23
N VAL A 5 13.65 21.85 53.28
CA VAL A 5 12.74 21.62 52.16
C VAL A 5 13.46 20.60 51.28
N GLY A 6 12.93 19.37 51.23
CA GLY A 6 13.46 18.35 50.34
C GLY A 6 13.28 18.82 48.89
N CYS A 7 14.36 19.10 48.19
CA CYS A 7 14.33 19.37 46.77
C CYS A 7 14.14 18.03 46.04
N LEU A 8 12.97 17.83 45.42
CA LEU A 8 12.70 16.67 44.58
C LEU A 8 13.12 16.99 43.15
N ILE A 9 13.91 16.10 42.54
CA ILE A 9 14.28 16.20 41.13
C ILE A 9 13.22 15.45 40.32
N GLU A 10 12.65 16.13 39.35
CA GLU A 10 11.63 15.60 38.45
C GLU A 10 12.09 15.76 36.99
N PRO A 11 11.62 14.89 36.07
CA PRO A 11 11.91 15.04 34.65
C PRO A 11 11.28 16.32 34.09
N ASP A 12 12.00 17.01 33.19
CA ASP A 12 11.47 18.20 32.49
C ASP A 12 10.20 17.87 31.68
N ARG A 13 10.14 16.66 31.11
CA ARG A 13 8.99 16.16 30.34
C ARG A 13 8.80 14.67 30.52
N VAL A 14 7.54 14.25 30.48
CA VAL A 14 7.12 12.84 30.50
C VAL A 14 6.20 12.60 29.32
N ALA A 15 6.34 11.45 28.67
CA ALA A 15 5.46 11.02 27.59
C ALA A 15 5.09 9.55 27.77
N ASP A 16 3.79 9.28 27.79
CA ASP A 16 3.28 7.91 27.78
C ASP A 16 3.17 7.43 26.33
N VAL A 17 3.88 6.34 26.02
CA VAL A 17 3.93 5.78 24.66
C VAL A 17 3.00 4.59 24.56
N GLY A 18 2.01 4.68 23.67
CA GLY A 18 1.07 3.62 23.36
C GLY A 18 0.90 3.42 21.86
N SER A 19 0.22 2.35 21.47
CA SER A 19 -0.17 2.12 20.09
C SER A 19 -1.49 2.80 19.77
N GLN A 20 -1.60 3.39 18.57
CA GLN A 20 -2.87 3.90 18.05
C GLN A 20 -3.82 2.78 17.61
N VAL A 21 -3.29 1.59 17.35
CA VAL A 21 -4.05 0.41 16.92
C VAL A 21 -3.97 -0.68 17.98
N VAL A 22 -5.06 -1.43 18.13
CA VAL A 22 -5.07 -2.63 18.97
C VAL A 22 -4.38 -3.77 18.22
N GLY A 23 -3.45 -4.46 18.87
CA GLY A 23 -2.71 -5.57 18.25
C GLY A 23 -1.81 -6.30 19.23
N LEU A 24 -1.22 -7.40 18.78
CA LEU A 24 -0.28 -8.20 19.56
C LEU A 24 1.14 -7.71 19.35
N VAL A 25 1.91 -7.55 20.43
CA VAL A 25 3.35 -7.24 20.34
C VAL A 25 4.09 -8.43 19.72
N GLU A 26 4.74 -8.19 18.59
CA GLU A 26 5.61 -9.16 17.91
C GLU A 26 7.05 -9.05 18.42
N ARG A 27 7.54 -7.81 18.61
CA ARG A 27 8.90 -7.54 19.09
C ARG A 27 8.98 -6.25 19.88
N LEU A 28 9.80 -6.26 20.92
CA LEU A 28 10.27 -5.07 21.64
C LEU A 28 11.73 -4.82 21.23
N HIS A 29 12.05 -3.59 20.80
CA HIS A 29 13.39 -3.23 20.30
C HIS A 29 14.27 -2.52 21.33
N VAL A 30 13.76 -2.32 22.54
CA VAL A 30 14.42 -1.55 23.60
C VAL A 30 14.25 -2.24 24.94
N GLU A 31 15.19 -1.98 25.85
CA GLU A 31 15.10 -2.37 27.24
C GLU A 31 14.88 -1.17 28.16
N ARG A 32 14.55 -1.45 29.42
CA ARG A 32 14.34 -0.41 30.42
C ARG A 32 15.68 0.28 30.73
N GLY A 33 15.70 1.60 30.60
CA GLY A 33 16.89 2.42 30.81
C GLY A 33 17.62 2.82 29.53
N ASP A 34 17.18 2.33 28.37
CA ASP A 34 17.75 2.72 27.09
C ASP A 34 17.48 4.19 26.76
N ASN A 35 18.47 4.83 26.13
CA ASN A 35 18.31 6.15 25.53
C ASN A 35 17.68 5.99 24.14
N VAL A 36 16.56 6.66 23.91
CA VAL A 36 15.79 6.59 22.66
C VAL A 36 15.66 7.97 22.02
N LYS A 37 15.43 8.00 20.70
CA LYS A 37 15.21 9.23 19.94
C LYS A 37 13.78 9.31 19.41
N ALA A 38 13.29 10.52 19.19
CA ALA A 38 12.00 10.74 18.53
C ALA A 38 11.98 10.06 17.15
N GLY A 39 10.89 9.35 16.84
CA GLY A 39 10.72 8.59 15.60
C GLY A 39 11.38 7.21 15.59
N GLN A 40 12.13 6.83 16.62
CA GLN A 40 12.68 5.48 16.75
C GLN A 40 11.56 4.47 17.00
N SER A 41 11.59 3.34 16.29
CA SER A 41 10.67 2.23 16.55
C SER A 41 11.04 1.55 17.87
N LEU A 42 10.10 1.55 18.82
CA LEU A 42 10.26 0.88 20.11
C LEU A 42 9.64 -0.52 20.11
N ILE A 43 8.52 -0.69 19.40
CA ILE A 43 7.72 -1.91 19.37
C ILE A 43 7.31 -2.21 17.92
N THR A 44 7.30 -3.48 17.54
CA THR A 44 6.62 -3.98 16.35
C THR A 44 5.41 -4.79 16.76
N LEU A 45 4.25 -4.47 16.19
CA LEU A 45 3.03 -5.24 16.34
C LEU A 45 2.90 -6.24 15.19
N ARG A 46 2.27 -7.39 15.46
CA ARG A 46 1.93 -8.35 14.41
C ARG A 46 0.99 -7.70 13.41
N GLY A 47 1.35 -7.75 12.13
CA GLY A 47 0.59 -7.18 11.03
C GLY A 47 0.32 -8.18 9.89
N ASP A 48 -0.02 -9.42 10.23
CA ASP A 48 -0.24 -10.48 9.25
C ASP A 48 -1.44 -10.22 8.33
N VAL A 49 -2.54 -9.69 8.87
CA VAL A 49 -3.73 -9.30 8.09
C VAL A 49 -3.42 -8.11 7.18
N GLU A 50 -2.71 -7.10 7.68
CA GLU A 50 -2.31 -5.91 6.95
C GLU A 50 -1.38 -6.29 5.79
N ARG A 51 -0.40 -7.18 6.04
CA ARG A 51 0.48 -7.70 5.00
C ARG A 51 -0.28 -8.50 3.93
N ALA A 52 -1.24 -9.33 4.34
CA ALA A 52 -2.06 -10.08 3.39
C ALA A 52 -2.90 -9.14 2.50
N ASN A 53 -3.53 -8.13 3.10
CA ASN A 53 -4.32 -7.13 2.39
C ASN A 53 -3.46 -6.30 1.42
N MET A 54 -2.25 -5.90 1.82
CA MET A 54 -1.30 -5.25 0.91
C MET A 54 -0.94 -6.14 -0.27
N GLY A 55 -0.70 -7.44 -0.05
CA GLY A 55 -0.39 -8.38 -1.13
C GLY A 55 -1.54 -8.52 -2.15
N VAL A 56 -2.79 -8.56 -1.67
CA VAL A 56 -3.97 -8.55 -2.54
C VAL A 56 -4.07 -7.24 -3.33
N ALA A 57 -3.83 -6.10 -2.69
CA ALA A 57 -3.86 -4.80 -3.34
C ALA A 57 -2.77 -4.65 -4.40
N ASP A 58 -1.52 -5.06 -4.11
CA ASP A 58 -0.41 -5.06 -5.07
C ASP A 58 -0.73 -5.98 -6.26
N THR A 59 -1.22 -7.19 -5.99
CA THR A 59 -1.62 -8.13 -7.04
C THR A 59 -2.68 -7.51 -7.94
N ARG A 60 -3.74 -6.92 -7.38
CA ARG A 60 -4.78 -6.21 -8.15
C ARG A 60 -4.22 -5.04 -8.96
N SER A 61 -3.30 -4.26 -8.39
CA SER A 61 -2.66 -3.15 -9.11
C SER A 61 -1.82 -3.61 -10.31
N ARG A 62 -1.25 -4.81 -10.22
CA ARG A 62 -0.45 -5.47 -11.26
C ARG A 62 -1.29 -6.29 -12.24
N VAL A 63 -2.61 -6.33 -12.09
CA VAL A 63 -3.48 -7.00 -13.04
C VAL A 63 -3.56 -6.12 -14.30
N ASP A 64 -2.56 -6.29 -15.17
CA ASP A 64 -2.56 -5.78 -16.54
C ASP A 64 -3.61 -6.49 -17.41
N ALA A 65 -4.34 -7.47 -16.87
CA ALA A 65 -5.31 -8.27 -17.62
C ALA A 65 -6.40 -7.40 -18.25
N GLU A 66 -6.86 -6.34 -17.57
CA GLU A 66 -7.84 -5.41 -18.15
C GLU A 66 -7.23 -4.62 -19.32
N ILE A 67 -5.98 -4.17 -19.17
CA ILE A 67 -5.24 -3.45 -20.22
C ILE A 67 -4.98 -4.38 -21.42
N LEU A 68 -4.52 -5.60 -21.19
CA LEU A 68 -4.24 -6.60 -22.21
C LEU A 68 -5.52 -7.02 -22.93
N ALA A 69 -6.64 -7.20 -22.22
CA ALA A 69 -7.93 -7.50 -22.83
C ALA A 69 -8.44 -6.34 -23.71
N ALA A 70 -8.26 -5.10 -23.25
CA ALA A 70 -8.58 -3.91 -24.03
C ALA A 70 -7.71 -3.81 -25.30
N GLN A 71 -6.40 -4.07 -25.18
CA GLN A 71 -5.47 -4.09 -26.31
C GLN A 71 -5.81 -5.18 -27.34
N ALA A 72 -6.13 -6.39 -26.89
CA ALA A 72 -6.54 -7.48 -27.77
C ALA A 72 -7.86 -7.15 -28.51
N SER A 73 -8.80 -6.51 -27.82
CA SER A 73 -10.06 -6.06 -28.41
C SER A 73 -9.83 -4.97 -29.45
N LEU A 74 -8.91 -4.03 -29.18
CA LEU A 74 -8.51 -3.00 -30.12
C LEU A 74 -7.87 -3.58 -31.38
N ASP A 75 -6.91 -4.51 -31.24
CA ASP A 75 -6.25 -5.13 -32.39
C ASP A 75 -7.27 -5.89 -33.26
N LEU A 76 -8.17 -6.66 -32.66
CA LEU A 76 -9.24 -7.34 -33.39
C LEU A 76 -10.15 -6.35 -34.12
N ALA A 77 -10.53 -5.25 -33.49
CA ALA A 77 -11.34 -4.20 -34.12
C ALA A 77 -10.61 -3.58 -35.32
N GLN A 78 -9.33 -3.26 -35.18
CA GLN A 78 -8.51 -2.72 -36.26
C GLN A 78 -8.34 -3.72 -37.42
N GLN A 79 -8.15 -5.02 -37.12
CA GLN A 79 -8.11 -6.07 -38.14
C GLN A 79 -9.42 -6.17 -38.93
N LYS A 80 -10.58 -6.05 -38.26
CA LYS A 80 -11.89 -6.03 -38.91
C LYS A 80 -12.05 -4.84 -39.86
N VAL A 81 -11.63 -3.65 -39.43
CA VAL A 81 -11.66 -2.44 -40.28
C VAL A 81 -10.77 -2.62 -41.51
N ARG A 82 -9.51 -3.01 -41.33
CA ARG A 82 -8.57 -3.25 -42.45
C ARG A 82 -9.11 -4.29 -43.45
N ARG A 83 -9.74 -5.35 -42.92
CA ARG A 83 -10.35 -6.40 -43.75
C ARG A 83 -11.52 -5.85 -44.56
N ALA A 84 -12.42 -5.09 -43.93
CA ALA A 84 -13.55 -4.47 -44.61
C ALA A 84 -13.08 -3.51 -45.73
N GLU A 85 -12.10 -2.65 -45.44
CA GLU A 85 -11.50 -1.75 -46.42
C GLU A 85 -10.88 -2.51 -47.61
N SER A 86 -10.13 -3.57 -47.33
CA SER A 86 -9.52 -4.40 -48.38
C SER A 86 -10.57 -5.10 -49.26
N LEU A 87 -11.64 -5.62 -48.66
CA LEU A 87 -12.71 -6.27 -49.42
C LEU A 87 -13.52 -5.28 -50.27
N VAL A 88 -13.73 -4.05 -49.78
CA VAL A 88 -14.34 -2.96 -50.55
C VAL A 88 -13.42 -2.54 -51.72
N ALA A 89 -12.12 -2.36 -51.47
CA ALA A 89 -11.14 -1.98 -52.49
C ALA A 89 -11.03 -3.02 -53.62
N GLN A 90 -11.11 -4.31 -53.28
CA GLN A 90 -11.09 -5.39 -54.25
C GLN A 90 -12.44 -5.67 -54.93
N LYS A 91 -13.47 -4.84 -54.67
CA LYS A 91 -14.85 -4.97 -55.21
C LYS A 91 -15.52 -6.34 -54.92
N PHE A 92 -15.05 -7.06 -53.89
CA PHE A 92 -15.60 -8.37 -53.51
C PHE A 92 -16.89 -8.28 -52.69
N VAL A 93 -17.28 -7.08 -52.26
CA VAL A 93 -18.51 -6.85 -51.48
C VAL A 93 -19.30 -5.72 -52.14
N SER A 94 -20.58 -5.96 -52.40
CA SER A 94 -21.52 -4.88 -52.76
C SER A 94 -21.67 -3.95 -51.55
N GLN A 95 -21.82 -2.64 -51.78
CA GLN A 95 -22.20 -1.72 -50.71
C GLN A 95 -23.61 -2.10 -50.24
N GLN A 96 -23.68 -3.00 -49.25
CA GLN A 96 -24.93 -3.30 -48.58
C GLN A 96 -25.23 -2.12 -47.66
N ALA A 97 -26.13 -1.27 -48.15
CA ALA A 97 -26.94 -0.35 -47.36
C ALA A 97 -27.83 -1.12 -46.38
#